data_AF-A0AAF0Y259-F1
#
_entry.id   AF-A0AAF0Y259-F1
#
_cell.length_a   1.000
_cell.length_b   1.000
_cell.length_c   1.000
_cell.angle_alpha   90.00
_cell.angle_beta   90.00
_cell.angle_gamma   90.00
#
_symmetry.space_group_name_H-M   'P 1'
#
loop_
_entity.id
_entity.type
_entity.pdbx_description
1 polymer ?
#
loop_
_entity_poly.entity_id
_entity_poly.type
_entity_poly.pdbx_seq_one_letter_code
_entity_poly.pdbx_strand_id
1 'polypeptide(L)'
;METNLAVTAAARKERLIALRKRKDAHDAGESDAAHFTFKQRNFDPETRQMRAREGAGEDTVEKAVEGLAEEIVKEDEARRAEELDLFNIQPKRPNWDLKRDMNACMGKLERKTNESIATIFRQRLQGMRKEAAAGEIDILASINAAEHENNAPEQGESDDE
;
A
#
# COMPACT_ATOMS: atom_id res chain seq x y z
N MET A 1 -14.73 -26.49 -9.05
CA MET A 1 -14.89 -25.44 -8.02
C MET A 1 -15.70 -24.32 -8.63
N GLU A 2 -16.97 -24.20 -8.25
CA GLU A 2 -17.84 -23.13 -8.75
C GLU A 2 -17.28 -21.78 -8.27
N THR A 3 -17.10 -20.84 -9.18
CA THR A 3 -16.48 -19.55 -8.88
C THR A 3 -17.46 -18.66 -8.09
N ASN A 4 -16.96 -17.83 -7.17
CA ASN A 4 -17.78 -16.93 -6.35
C ASN A 4 -18.75 -16.05 -7.18
N LEU A 5 -18.36 -15.71 -8.41
CA LEU A 5 -19.20 -14.99 -9.38
C LEU A 5 -20.44 -15.80 -9.81
N ALA A 6 -20.29 -17.10 -10.05
CA ALA A 6 -21.42 -17.97 -10.40
C ALA A 6 -22.41 -18.10 -9.23
N VAL A 7 -21.91 -18.23 -8.00
CA VAL A 7 -22.72 -18.30 -6.78
C VAL A 7 -23.51 -17.00 -6.54
N THR A 8 -22.86 -15.85 -6.68
CA THR A 8 -23.53 -14.53 -6.53
C THR A 8 -24.58 -14.27 -7.62
N ALA A 9 -24.31 -14.70 -8.86
CA ALA A 9 -25.27 -14.59 -9.97
C ALA A 9 -26.50 -15.49 -9.76
N ALA A 10 -26.30 -16.72 -9.28
CA ALA A 10 -27.39 -17.64 -8.94
C ALA A 10 -28.27 -17.07 -7.82
N ALA A 11 -27.68 -16.56 -6.74
CA ALA A 11 -28.41 -15.94 -5.63
C ALA A 11 -29.22 -14.71 -6.07
N ARG A 12 -28.68 -13.88 -6.97
CA ARG A 12 -29.42 -12.74 -7.55
C ARG A 12 -30.61 -13.22 -8.38
N LYS A 13 -30.42 -14.26 -9.20
CA LYS A 13 -31.47 -14.83 -10.05
C LYS A 13 -32.62 -15.39 -9.20
N GLU A 14 -32.31 -16.14 -8.15
CA GLU A 14 -33.30 -16.67 -7.20
C GLU A 14 -34.09 -15.54 -6.52
N ARG A 15 -33.40 -14.48 -6.07
CA ARG A 15 -34.05 -13.32 -5.45
C ARG A 15 -34.99 -12.60 -6.41
N LEU A 16 -34.60 -12.45 -7.69
CA LEU A 16 -35.46 -11.84 -8.70
C LEU A 16 -36.68 -12.71 -9.02
N ILE A 17 -36.53 -14.02 -9.03
CA ILE A 17 -37.65 -14.96 -9.21
C ILE A 17 -38.63 -14.86 -8.04
N ALA A 18 -38.15 -14.80 -6.79
CA ALA A 18 -38.99 -14.64 -5.61
C ALA A 18 -39.77 -13.31 -5.61
N LEU A 19 -39.12 -12.22 -6.02
CA LEU A 19 -39.79 -10.92 -6.15
C LEU A 19 -40.85 -10.91 -7.25
N ARG A 20 -40.60 -11.59 -8.37
CA ARG A 20 -41.56 -11.71 -9.47
C ARG A 20 -42.77 -12.54 -9.04
N LYS A 21 -42.55 -13.68 -8.39
CA LYS A 21 -43.63 -14.49 -7.79
C LYS A 21 -44.47 -13.71 -6.78
N ARG A 22 -43.85 -12.89 -5.92
CA ARG A 22 -44.58 -12.04 -4.96
C ARG A 22 -45.41 -10.96 -5.65
N LYS A 23 -44.89 -10.38 -6.74
CA LYS A 23 -45.63 -9.40 -7.55
C LYS A 23 -46.81 -10.05 -8.27
N ASP A 24 -46.59 -11.21 -8.87
CA ASP A 24 -47.65 -11.96 -9.58
C ASP A 24 -48.76 -12.40 -8.60
N ALA A 25 -48.41 -12.77 -7.37
CA ALA A 25 -49.38 -13.07 -6.31
C ALA A 25 -50.15 -11.84 -5.81
N HIS A 26 -49.50 -10.68 -5.75
CA HIS A 26 -50.16 -9.40 -5.43
C HIS A 26 -51.13 -8.98 -6.54
N ASP A 27 -50.74 -9.14 -7.81
CA ASP A 27 -51.58 -8.78 -8.96
C ASP A 27 -52.73 -9.78 -9.19
N ALA A 28 -52.61 -11.02 -8.68
CA ALA A 28 -53.66 -12.04 -8.68
C ALA A 28 -54.70 -11.89 -7.55
N GLY A 29 -54.59 -10.88 -6.68
CA GLY A 29 -55.61 -10.54 -5.67
C GLY A 29 -55.69 -11.47 -4.45
N GLU A 30 -54.79 -12.46 -4.33
CA GLU A 30 -54.70 -13.34 -3.16
C GLU A 30 -53.78 -12.70 -2.10
N SER A 31 -54.21 -11.60 -1.49
CA SER A 31 -53.62 -11.12 -0.25
C SER A 31 -54.65 -11.22 0.85
N ASP A 32 -54.46 -12.19 1.74
CA ASP A 32 -55.11 -12.22 3.05
C ASP A 32 -55.07 -10.81 3.64
N ALA A 33 -56.26 -10.30 3.95
CA ALA A 33 -56.48 -8.99 4.52
C ALA A 33 -55.92 -8.93 5.95
N ALA A 34 -54.59 -8.91 6.08
CA ALA A 34 -53.94 -8.44 7.28
C ALA A 34 -54.26 -6.94 7.38
N HIS A 35 -55.26 -6.60 8.21
CA HIS A 35 -55.60 -5.25 8.59
C HIS A 35 -54.34 -4.39 8.68
N PHE A 36 -54.25 -3.38 7.81
CA PHE A 36 -53.27 -2.30 7.90
C PHE A 36 -53.55 -1.52 9.20
N THR A 37 -53.14 -2.07 10.32
CA THR A 37 -52.99 -1.31 11.56
C THR A 37 -51.83 -0.37 11.30
N PHE A 38 -52.12 0.92 11.14
CA PHE A 38 -51.09 1.94 11.00
C PHE A 38 -50.20 1.90 12.25
N LYS A 39 -49.06 1.21 12.14
CA LYS A 39 -48.02 1.26 13.16
C LYS A 39 -47.46 2.67 13.14
N GLN A 40 -47.93 3.50 14.08
CA GLN A 40 -47.37 4.82 14.32
C GLN A 40 -45.88 4.63 14.59
N ARG A 41 -45.01 5.35 13.87
CA ARG A 41 -43.58 5.02 13.88
C ARG A 41 -42.94 5.30 15.24
N ASN A 42 -43.29 6.43 15.86
CA ASN A 42 -42.61 6.94 17.06
C ASN A 42 -43.59 7.44 18.15
N PHE A 43 -44.87 7.10 18.06
CA PHE A 43 -45.89 7.47 19.04
C PHE A 43 -46.37 6.22 19.77
N ASP A 44 -46.56 6.35 21.08
CA ASP A 44 -47.15 5.31 21.91
C ASP A 44 -48.61 5.69 22.25
N PRO A 45 -49.61 4.94 21.77
CA PRO A 45 -51.01 5.30 21.93
C PRO A 45 -51.52 5.28 23.36
N GLU A 46 -50.88 4.53 24.27
CA GLU A 46 -51.29 4.46 25.67
C GLU A 46 -50.78 5.66 26.49
N THR A 47 -49.51 6.03 26.28
CA THR A 47 -48.87 7.12 27.01
C THR A 47 -49.02 8.48 26.31
N ARG A 48 -49.49 8.50 25.06
CA ARG A 48 -49.59 9.69 24.18
C ARG A 48 -48.30 10.50 24.06
N GLN A 49 -47.16 9.85 24.27
CA GLN A 49 -45.84 10.47 24.22
C GLN A 49 -45.02 9.88 23.07
N MET A 50 -43.92 10.55 22.75
CA MET A 50 -42.95 10.01 21.80
C MET A 50 -42.32 8.77 22.43
N ARG A 51 -42.21 7.68 21.66
CA ARG A 51 -41.46 6.50 22.11
C ARG A 51 -40.02 6.90 22.39
N ALA A 52 -39.59 6.68 23.63
CA ALA A 52 -38.18 6.76 23.97
C ALA A 52 -37.43 5.67 23.19
N ARG A 53 -36.31 6.03 22.57
CA ARG A 53 -35.43 5.08 21.89
C ARG A 53 -34.66 4.32 22.97
N GLU A 54 -34.95 3.03 23.16
CA GLU A 54 -34.08 2.14 23.94
C GLU A 54 -32.67 2.17 23.31
N GLY A 55 -31.66 2.55 24.11
CA GLY A 55 -30.27 2.71 23.66
C GLY A 55 -29.84 4.16 23.32
N ALA A 56 -30.63 5.18 23.66
CA ALA A 56 -30.19 6.57 23.57
C ALA A 56 -29.15 6.90 24.67
N GLY A 57 -27.90 6.52 24.46
CA GLY A 57 -26.79 6.98 25.29
C GLY A 57 -25.61 6.05 25.46
N GLU A 58 -25.62 4.84 24.91
CA GLU A 58 -24.61 3.84 25.27
C GLU A 58 -23.36 3.86 24.38
N ASP A 59 -23.44 4.38 23.15
CA ASP A 59 -22.30 4.35 22.22
C ASP A 59 -22.37 5.52 21.21
N THR A 60 -21.91 6.71 21.62
CA THR A 60 -21.87 7.91 20.79
C THR A 60 -20.41 8.24 20.45
N VAL A 61 -20.12 8.66 19.21
CA VAL A 61 -18.75 8.94 18.73
C VAL A 61 -18.07 9.99 19.62
N GLU A 62 -18.84 10.93 20.14
CA GLU A 62 -18.41 11.97 21.06
C GLU A 62 -17.82 11.40 22.36
N LYS A 63 -18.39 10.30 22.89
CA LYS A 63 -17.86 9.60 24.08
C LYS A 63 -16.62 8.77 23.76
N ALA A 64 -16.55 8.20 22.56
CA ALA A 64 -15.40 7.44 22.11
C ALA A 64 -14.16 8.32 21.84
N VAL A 65 -14.39 9.59 21.49
CA VAL A 65 -13.33 10.58 21.18
C VAL A 65 -13.04 11.50 22.36
N GLU A 66 -13.87 11.47 23.41
CA GLU A 66 -13.63 12.19 24.66
C GLU A 66 -12.29 11.77 25.26
N GLY A 67 -11.37 12.72 25.43
CA GLY A 67 -10.02 12.48 25.97
C GLY A 67 -8.94 12.12 24.96
N LEU A 68 -9.28 11.68 23.74
CA LEU A 68 -8.28 11.35 22.70
C LEU A 68 -7.45 12.58 22.30
N ALA A 69 -8.08 13.75 22.22
CA ALA A 69 -7.39 15.00 21.91
C ALA A 69 -6.38 15.37 23.01
N GLU A 70 -6.71 15.14 24.28
CA GLU A 70 -5.80 15.41 25.41
C GLU A 70 -4.64 14.42 25.43
N GLU A 71 -4.88 13.16 25.07
CA GLU A 71 -3.85 12.13 24.94
C GLU A 71 -2.85 12.48 23.83
N ILE A 72 -3.34 12.86 22.64
CA ILE A 72 -2.50 13.28 21.51
C ILE A 72 -1.63 14.49 21.89
N VAL A 73 -2.20 15.48 22.59
CA VAL A 73 -1.45 16.66 23.04
C VAL A 73 -0.37 16.26 24.06
N LYS A 74 -0.70 15.40 25.02
CA LYS A 74 0.28 14.89 26.01
C LYS A 74 1.40 14.10 25.35
N GLU A 75 1.08 13.26 24.37
CA GLU A 75 2.07 12.48 23.61
C GLU A 75 3.02 13.40 22.81
N ASP A 76 2.48 14.41 22.11
CA ASP A 76 3.30 15.34 21.34
C ASP A 76 4.18 16.23 22.24
N GLU A 77 3.67 16.62 23.42
CA GLU A 77 4.47 17.32 24.44
C GLU A 77 5.59 16.45 24.99
N ALA A 78 5.32 15.18 25.27
CA ALA A 78 6.34 14.22 25.71
C ALA A 78 7.43 14.01 24.65
N ARG A 79 7.04 13.84 23.38
CA ARG A 79 7.97 13.70 22.25
C ARG A 79 8.85 14.94 22.07
N ARG A 80 8.25 16.15 22.13
CA ARG A 80 9.01 17.40 22.04
C ARG A 80 9.97 17.57 23.22
N ALA A 81 9.59 17.14 24.42
CA ALA A 81 10.47 17.17 25.58
C ALA A 81 11.66 16.20 25.42
N GLU A 82 11.46 15.02 24.84
CA GLU A 82 12.52 14.06 24.54
C GLU A 82 13.48 14.56 23.45
N GLU A 83 12.96 15.20 22.40
CA GLU A 83 13.77 15.84 21.34
C GLU A 83 14.60 17.02 21.85
N LEU A 84 14.10 17.75 22.86
CA LEU A 84 14.77 18.90 23.49
C LEU A 84 15.62 18.49 24.71
N ASP A 85 15.72 17.21 25.02
CA ASP A 85 16.54 16.73 26.13
C ASP A 85 18.03 16.81 25.78
N LEU A 86 18.72 17.78 26.38
CA LEU A 86 20.15 18.02 26.25
C LEU A 86 21.00 16.81 26.67
N PHE A 87 20.49 15.91 27.50
CA PHE A 87 21.21 14.70 27.91
C PHE A 87 21.19 13.60 26.85
N ASN A 88 20.15 13.55 26.01
CA ASN A 88 20.07 12.65 24.86
C ASN A 88 20.91 13.14 23.67
N ILE A 89 21.20 14.44 23.60
CA ILE A 89 22.08 15.02 22.58
C ILE A 89 23.53 14.77 22.99
N GLN A 90 24.11 13.67 22.50
CA GLN A 90 25.54 13.43 22.66
C GLN A 90 26.38 14.53 21.97
N PRO A 91 27.51 14.96 22.57
CA PRO A 91 28.44 15.85 21.90
C PRO A 91 28.93 15.19 20.60
N LYS A 92 28.64 15.83 19.46
CA LYS A 92 29.00 15.29 18.15
C LYS A 92 30.51 15.39 17.92
N ARG A 93 31.05 14.48 17.09
CA ARG A 93 32.47 14.46 16.72
C ARG A 93 32.84 15.74 15.94
N PRO A 94 34.06 16.30 16.08
CA PRO A 94 34.47 17.52 15.39
C PRO A 94 34.22 17.52 13.87
N ASN A 95 34.42 16.38 13.19
CA ASN A 95 34.26 16.26 11.73
C ASN A 95 32.86 15.81 11.29
N TRP A 96 31.86 15.83 12.18
CA TRP A 96 30.51 15.37 11.83
C TRP A 96 29.87 16.21 10.73
N ASP A 97 30.14 17.51 10.74
CA ASP A 97 29.62 18.47 9.77
C ASP A 97 30.28 18.27 8.41
N LEU A 98 31.61 18.09 8.40
CA LEU A 98 32.35 17.74 7.19
C LEU A 98 31.80 16.47 6.53
N LYS A 99 31.49 15.44 7.33
CA LYS A 99 30.88 14.21 6.81
C LYS A 99 29.48 14.47 6.25
N ARG A 100 28.66 15.29 6.91
CA ARG A 100 27.30 15.64 6.47
C ARG A 100 27.34 16.39 5.13
N ASP A 101 28.18 17.40 5.04
CA ASP A 101 28.30 18.24 3.84
C ASP A 101 28.91 17.45 2.67
N MET A 102 29.90 16.61 2.95
CA MET A 102 30.45 15.67 1.98
C MET A 102 29.37 14.71 1.47
N ASN A 103 28.57 14.11 2.35
CA ASN A 103 27.50 13.20 1.96
C ASN A 103 26.45 13.88 1.08
N ALA A 104 26.10 15.14 1.36
CA ALA A 104 25.16 15.90 0.53
C ALA A 104 25.71 16.17 -0.89
N CYS A 105 27.01 16.44 -1.00
CA CYS A 105 27.70 16.58 -2.29
C CYS A 105 27.81 15.23 -3.02
N MET A 106 28.18 14.16 -2.32
CA MET A 106 28.31 12.81 -2.87
C MET A 106 26.98 12.26 -3.37
N GLY A 107 25.86 12.47 -2.66
CA GLY A 107 24.55 11.98 -3.12
C GLY A 107 24.12 12.54 -4.48
N LYS A 108 24.49 13.80 -4.78
CA LYS A 108 24.25 14.40 -6.12
C LYS A 108 25.13 13.75 -7.19
N LEU A 109 26.37 13.44 -6.84
CA LEU A 109 27.35 12.82 -7.74
C LEU A 109 26.99 11.36 -8.00
N GLU A 110 26.70 10.58 -6.97
CA GLU A 110 26.30 9.16 -7.03
C GLU A 110 25.14 8.94 -7.99
N ARG A 111 24.13 9.81 -7.97
CA ARG A 111 23.01 9.73 -8.92
C ARG A 111 23.49 9.82 -10.37
N LYS A 112 24.32 10.82 -10.69
CA LYS A 112 24.87 11.02 -12.04
C LYS A 112 25.84 9.90 -12.45
N THR A 113 26.61 9.39 -11.50
CA THR A 113 27.50 8.25 -11.71
C THR A 113 26.69 7.01 -12.06
N ASN A 114 25.61 6.71 -11.32
CA ASN A 114 24.73 5.58 -11.62
C ASN A 114 24.01 5.72 -12.97
N GLU A 115 23.56 6.92 -13.33
CA GLU A 115 23.00 7.22 -14.65
C GLU A 115 24.03 6.98 -15.77
N SER A 116 25.27 7.40 -15.54
CA SER A 116 26.38 7.22 -16.49
C SER A 116 26.74 5.74 -16.64
N ILE A 117 26.86 5.00 -15.53
CA ILE A 117 27.08 3.55 -15.51
C ILE A 117 25.98 2.82 -16.28
N ALA A 118 24.70 3.16 -16.03
CA ALA A 118 23.59 2.57 -16.77
C ALA A 118 23.66 2.86 -18.27
N THR A 119 24.11 4.06 -18.66
CA THR A 119 24.28 4.43 -20.07
C THR A 119 25.41 3.65 -20.73
N ILE A 120 26.55 3.52 -20.05
CA ILE A 120 27.67 2.71 -20.51
C ILE A 120 27.25 1.24 -20.65
N PHE A 121 26.51 0.68 -19.69
CA PHE A 121 26.02 -0.70 -19.80
C PHE A 121 25.07 -0.88 -20.99
N ARG A 122 24.16 0.06 -21.25
CA ARG A 122 23.29 -0.01 -22.43
C ARG A 122 24.08 0.00 -23.73
N GLN A 123 25.08 0.87 -23.84
CA GLN A 123 25.95 0.95 -25.03
C GLN A 123 26.75 -0.35 -25.23
N ARG A 124 27.34 -0.88 -24.15
CA ARG A 124 28.06 -2.17 -24.19
C ARG A 124 27.15 -3.31 -24.61
N LEU A 125 25.96 -3.42 -24.01
CA LEU A 125 25.01 -4.48 -24.36
C LEU A 125 24.52 -4.37 -25.82
N GLN A 126 24.33 -3.15 -26.33
CA GLN A 126 23.99 -2.92 -27.74
C GLN A 126 25.14 -3.29 -28.70
N GLY A 127 26.39 -2.99 -28.34
CA GLY A 127 27.57 -3.41 -29.09
C GLY A 127 27.66 -4.94 -29.18
N MET A 128 27.55 -5.61 -28.03
CA MET A 128 27.55 -7.07 -27.95
C MET A 128 26.40 -7.69 -28.75
N ARG A 129 25.19 -7.12 -28.71
CA ARG A 129 24.04 -7.59 -29.50
C ARG A 129 24.23 -7.43 -31.01
N LYS A 130 24.99 -6.43 -31.43
CA LYS A 130 25.26 -6.17 -32.85
C LYS A 130 26.31 -7.14 -33.40
N GLU A 131 27.27 -7.53 -32.57
CA GLU A 131 28.29 -8.53 -32.89
C GLU A 131 27.72 -9.96 -32.82
N ALA A 132 26.91 -10.26 -31.80
CA ALA A 132 26.19 -11.52 -31.66
C ALA A 132 24.85 -11.45 -32.41
N ALA A 133 24.84 -11.75 -33.71
CA ALA A 133 23.63 -11.74 -34.53
C ALA A 133 22.48 -12.55 -33.88
N ALA A 134 21.48 -11.85 -33.36
CA ALA A 134 20.14 -12.33 -32.95
C ALA A 134 20.07 -13.47 -31.90
N GLY A 135 21.05 -13.62 -31.02
CA GLY A 135 21.00 -14.54 -29.87
C GLY A 135 20.69 -13.84 -28.55
N GLU A 136 19.99 -14.54 -27.64
CA GLU A 136 19.82 -14.14 -26.24
C GLU A 136 21.20 -13.98 -25.59
N ILE A 137 21.52 -12.78 -25.08
CA ILE A 137 22.84 -12.47 -24.51
C ILE A 137 22.88 -13.03 -23.09
N ASP A 138 23.65 -14.10 -22.86
CA ASP A 138 23.95 -14.56 -21.51
C ASP A 138 24.95 -13.60 -20.84
N ILE A 139 24.37 -12.66 -20.08
CA ILE A 139 25.11 -11.60 -19.38
C ILE A 139 26.04 -12.21 -18.31
N LEU A 140 25.67 -13.34 -17.70
CA LEU A 140 26.48 -13.97 -16.65
C LEU A 140 27.71 -14.68 -17.23
N ALA A 141 27.55 -15.43 -18.33
CA ALA A 141 28.66 -16.09 -18.99
C ALA A 141 29.66 -15.09 -19.60
N SER A 142 29.17 -13.98 -20.16
CA SER A 142 30.02 -12.94 -20.74
C SER A 142 30.77 -12.11 -19.70
N ILE A 143 30.18 -11.83 -18.53
CA ILE A 143 30.89 -11.19 -17.40
C ILE A 143 32.01 -12.10 -16.91
N ASN A 144 31.74 -13.38 -16.68
CA ASN A 144 32.77 -14.33 -16.22
C ASN A 144 33.90 -14.51 -17.25
N ALA A 145 33.59 -14.56 -18.55
CA ALA A 145 34.60 -14.66 -19.60
C ALA A 145 35.49 -13.40 -19.66
N ALA A 146 34.91 -12.20 -19.56
CA ALA A 146 35.65 -10.94 -19.52
C ALA A 146 36.49 -10.79 -18.24
N GLU A 147 36.03 -11.28 -17.09
CA GLU A 147 36.82 -11.31 -15.86
C GLU A 147 38.01 -12.25 -15.97
N HIS A 148 37.85 -13.41 -16.62
CA HIS A 148 38.97 -14.33 -16.89
C HIS A 148 40.00 -13.76 -17.86
N GLU A 149 39.58 -13.01 -18.89
CA GLU A 149 40.48 -12.36 -19.85
C GLU A 149 41.29 -11.22 -19.20
N ASN A 150 40.66 -10.38 -18.38
CA ASN A 150 41.36 -9.30 -17.68
C ASN A 150 42.31 -9.79 -16.56
N ASN A 151 42.09 -11.01 -16.06
CA ASN A 151 42.89 -11.60 -14.98
C ASN A 151 43.90 -12.64 -15.50
N ALA A 152 43.99 -12.83 -16.82
CA ALA A 152 45.01 -13.66 -17.44
C ALA A 152 46.36 -12.90 -17.41
N PRO A 153 47.44 -13.49 -16.88
CA PRO A 153 48.74 -12.86 -16.92
C PRO A 153 49.20 -12.72 -18.37
N GLU A 154 49.56 -11.51 -18.80
CA GLU A 154 50.21 -11.26 -20.10
C GLU A 154 51.40 -12.22 -20.22
N GLN A 155 51.27 -13.22 -21.11
CA GLN A 155 52.41 -14.05 -21.48
C GLN A 155 53.33 -13.17 -22.30
N GLY A 156 54.34 -12.63 -21.61
CA GLY A 156 55.42 -11.87 -22.20
C GLY A 156 55.99 -12.63 -23.40
N GLU A 157 55.96 -11.96 -24.54
CA GLU A 157 56.60 -12.31 -25.78
C GLU A 157 58.05 -12.73 -25.49
N SER A 158 58.35 -14.01 -25.68
CA SER A 158 59.71 -14.54 -25.59
C SER A 158 60.49 -14.04 -26.80
N ASP A 159 61.35 -13.06 -26.55
CA ASP A 159 62.34 -12.53 -27.48
C ASP A 159 63.39 -13.64 -27.76
N ASP A 160 63.22 -14.34 -28.88
CA ASP A 160 64.25 -15.18 -29.50
C ASP A 160 64.99 -14.32 -30.54
N GLU A 161 66.19 -13.82 -30.18
CA GLU A 161 67.45 -13.84 -30.98
C GLU A 161 68.61 -13.11 -30.26
#